data_AF-A0A957JMX6-F1
#
_entry.id   AF-A0A957JMX6-F1
#
_cell.length_a   1.000
_cell.length_b   1.000
_cell.length_c   1.000
_cell.angle_alpha   90.00
_cell.angle_beta   90.00
_cell.angle_gamma   90.00
#
_symmetry.space_group_name_H-M   'P 1'
#
loop_
_entity.id
_entity.type
_entity.pdbx_description
1 polymer ?
#
loop_
_entity_poly.entity_id
_entity_poly.type
_entity_poly.pdbx_seq_one_letter_code
_entity_poly.pdbx_strand_id
1 'polypeptide(L)' 'MAQEPVGRMGTPEEIAAAVIWLCSDSAAFVVGHALVIDGGQTVG' A
#
# COMPACT_ATOMS: atom_id res chain seq x y z
N MET A 1 1.33 -17.46 -12.90
CA MET A 1 0.26 -16.95 -12.02
C MET A 1 0.80 -15.69 -11.37
N ALA A 2 0.00 -14.63 -11.26
CA ALA A 2 0.43 -13.41 -10.56
C ALA A 2 0.79 -13.78 -9.11
N GLN A 3 1.87 -13.22 -8.56
CA GLN A 3 2.28 -13.51 -7.17
C GLN A 3 1.39 -12.79 -6.16
N GLU A 4 0.75 -11.72 -6.60
CA GLU A 4 -0.15 -10.89 -5.83
C GLU A 4 -1.57 -11.49 -5.88
N PRO A 5 -2.25 -11.73 -4.74
CA PRO A 5 -3.66 -12.13 -4.68
C PRO A 5 -4.62 -11.25 -5.49
N VAL A 6 -4.32 -9.96 -5.62
CA VAL A 6 -5.05 -9.00 -6.49
C VAL A 6 -4.99 -9.38 -7.98
N GLY A 7 -4.08 -10.27 -8.38
CA GLY A 7 -4.03 -10.85 -9.72
C GLY A 7 -3.36 -9.98 -10.78
N ARG A 8 -2.70 -8.89 -10.38
CA ARG A 8 -1.97 -7.98 -11.27
C ARG A 8 -0.84 -7.25 -10.54
N MET A 9 0.11 -6.74 -11.32
CA MET A 9 1.10 -5.79 -10.86
C MET A 9 0.41 -4.47 -10.42
N GLY A 10 0.92 -3.88 -9.35
CA GLY A 10 0.53 -2.54 -8.91
C GLY A 10 1.07 -1.45 -9.83
N THR A 11 0.46 -0.26 -9.81
CA THR A 11 1.01 0.90 -10.52
C THR A 11 1.73 1.86 -9.56
N PRO A 12 2.68 2.68 -10.04
CA PRO A 12 3.33 3.69 -9.21
C PRO A 12 2.35 4.66 -8.53
N GLU A 13 1.22 4.97 -9.19
CA GLU A 13 0.18 5.86 -8.68
C GLU A 13 -0.53 5.28 -7.46
N GLU A 14 -0.68 3.96 -7.38
CA GLU A 14 -1.29 3.29 -6.22
C GLU A 14 -0.39 3.41 -4.98
N ILE A 15 0.93 3.30 -5.16
CA ILE A 15 1.90 3.55 -4.10
C ILE A 15 1.89 5.04 -3.70
N ALA A 16 1.90 5.94 -4.68
CA ALA A 16 1.87 7.38 -4.44
C ALA A 16 0.60 7.80 -3.69
N ALA A 17 -0.56 7.24 -4.00
CA ALA A 17 -1.82 7.53 -3.31
C ALA A 17 -1.74 7.16 -1.82
N ALA A 18 -1.14 6.02 -1.48
CA ALA A 18 -0.95 5.63 -0.08
C ALA A 18 0.03 6.54 0.66
N VAL A 19 1.11 6.97 0.00
CA VAL A 19 2.05 7.96 0.55
C VAL A 19 1.36 9.31 0.77
N ILE A 20 0.55 9.79 -0.18
CA ILE A 20 -0.23 11.01 -0.04
C ILE A 20 -1.19 10.91 1.14
N TRP A 21 -1.86 9.78 1.32
CA TRP A 21 -2.72 9.55 2.48
C TRP A 21 -1.93 9.58 3.79
N LEU A 22 -0.76 8.92 3.86
CA LEU A 22 0.14 8.96 5.03
C LEU A 22 0.60 10.39 5.38
N CYS A 23 0.78 11.25 4.37
CA CYS A 23 1.14 12.65 4.56
C CYS A 23 -0.06 13.57 4.87
N SER A 24 -1.28 13.05 4.89
CA SER A 24 -2.49 13.83 5.14
C SER A 24 -2.88 13.84 6.62
N ASP A 25 -3.73 14.80 7.02
CA ASP A 25 -4.30 14.87 8.37
C ASP A 25 -5.08 13.60 8.76
N SER A 26 -5.57 12.84 7.77
CA SER A 26 -6.30 11.58 8.02
C SER A 26 -5.42 10.49 8.64
N ALA A 27 -4.10 10.58 8.48
CA ALA A 27 -3.14 9.65 9.04
C ALA A 27 -2.40 10.22 10.27
N ALA A 28 -2.88 11.31 10.89
CA ALA A 28 -2.16 12.04 11.94
C ALA A 28 -1.76 11.22 13.18
N PHE A 29 -2.41 10.07 13.41
CA PHE A 29 -2.08 9.17 14.53
C PHE A 29 -1.35 7.89 14.09
N VAL A 30 -1.00 7.77 12.80
CA VAL A 30 -0.27 6.63 12.25
C VAL A 30 1.23 6.94 12.34
N VAL A 31 1.89 6.42 13.36
CA VAL A 31 3.32 6.60 13.60
C VAL A 31 3.99 5.26 13.86
N GLY A 32 5.18 5.04 13.30
CA GLY A 32 5.97 3.83 13.52
C GLY A 32 5.42 2.56 12.87
N HIS A 33 4.38 2.69 12.04
CA HIS A 33 3.75 1.56 11.35
C HIS A 33 4.34 1.37 9.95
N ALA A 34 4.63 0.11 9.59
CA ALA A 34 5.00 -0.25 8.23
C ALA A 34 3.74 -0.63 7.43
N LEU A 35 3.24 0.31 6.61
CA LEU A 35 2.09 0.07 5.74
C LEU A 35 2.52 -0.73 4.49
N VAL A 36 2.08 -1.99 4.40
CA VAL A 36 2.35 -2.87 3.25
C VAL A 36 1.36 -2.60 2.12
N ILE A 37 1.87 -2.40 0.89
CA ILE A 37 1.08 -2.10 -0.31
C ILE A 37 1.62 -2.95 -1.46
N ASP A 38 1.17 -4.20 -1.57
CA ASP A 38 1.77 -5.20 -2.47
C ASP A 38 0.74 -6.13 -3.14
N GLY A 39 -0.53 -5.70 -3.19
CA GLY A 39 -1.60 -6.52 -3.76
C GLY A 39 -1.89 -7.82 -2.98
N GLY A 40 -1.40 -7.94 -1.75
CA GLY A 40 -1.59 -9.08 -0.85
C GLY A 40 -0.43 -10.08 -0.84
N GLN A 41 0.67 -9.81 -1.55
CA GLN A 41 1.77 -10.75 -1.71
C GLN A 41 2.41 -11.19 -0.38
N THR A 42 2.48 -10.31 0.62
CA THR A 42 3.13 -10.59 1.92
C THR A 42 2.36 -11.61 2.77
N VAL A 43 1.06 -11.74 2.56
CA VAL A 43 0.18 -12.62 3.38
C VAL A 43 -0.41 -13.79 2.60
N GLY A 44 -0.29 -13.77 1.26
CA GLY A 44 -0.84 -14.77 0.34
C GLY A 44 -0.05 -16.06 0.22
#